data_AF-M6ZGC5-F1
#
_entry.id   AF-M6ZGC5-F1
#
_cell.length_a   1.000
_cell.length_b   1.000
_cell.length_c   1.000
_cell.angle_alpha   90.00
_cell.angle_beta   90.00
_cell.angle_gamma   90.00
#
_symmetry.space_group_name_H-M   'P 1'
#
loop_
_entity.id
_entity.type
_entity.pdbx_description
1 polymer ?
#
loop_
_entity_poly.entity_id
_entity_poly.type
_entity_poly.pdbx_seq_one_letter_code
_entity_poly.pdbx_strand_id
1 'polypeptide(L)'
;MEAGKDDLLFVFHKSNGDMKLSVYDNGVLLRSVNASNFAETISDTETTQARLETILPHFEGKYVVSSFSIFDKKNSRFKSRRIFKYDFETKTATLLKEIQDPSESLYWILKDNDFFIWETETEEESSIRLQVHSDDGTHVNNIRLNYLPPRGLWRETWMDLNDEIYSARIKSGYLEIHKWK
;
A
#
# COMPACT_ATOMS: atom_id res chain seq x y z
N MET A 1 6.66 -10.66 2.21
CA MET A 1 6.76 -11.66 1.13
C MET A 1 5.35 -12.14 0.91
N GLU A 2 4.89 -12.14 -0.33
CA GLU A 2 3.51 -12.49 -0.69
C GLU A 2 3.54 -13.48 -1.85
N ALA A 3 2.62 -14.44 -1.83
CA ALA A 3 2.44 -15.38 -2.92
C ALA A 3 1.38 -14.83 -3.89
N GLY A 4 1.64 -14.94 -5.19
CA GLY A 4 0.70 -14.58 -6.24
C GLY A 4 0.08 -15.79 -6.90
N LYS A 5 -0.60 -15.54 -8.02
CA LYS A 5 -1.04 -16.59 -8.93
C LYS A 5 0.18 -17.28 -9.58
N ASP A 6 0.01 -18.54 -9.98
CA ASP A 6 1.00 -19.28 -10.78
C ASP A 6 2.41 -19.34 -10.13
N ASP A 7 2.47 -19.61 -8.82
CA ASP A 7 3.71 -19.71 -8.03
C ASP A 7 4.59 -18.45 -8.01
N LEU A 8 4.02 -17.29 -8.34
CA LEU A 8 4.71 -16.02 -8.20
C LEU A 8 5.04 -15.72 -6.74
N LEU A 9 6.26 -15.24 -6.50
CA LEU A 9 6.73 -14.81 -5.19
C LEU A 9 7.16 -13.35 -5.23
N PHE A 10 6.48 -12.54 -4.44
CA PHE A 10 6.75 -11.11 -4.28
C PHE A 10 7.58 -10.85 -3.02
N VAL A 11 8.75 -10.23 -3.20
CA VAL A 11 9.68 -9.93 -2.11
C VAL A 11 9.97 -8.44 -2.05
N PHE A 12 9.31 -7.77 -1.10
CA PHE A 12 9.59 -6.39 -0.75
C PHE A 12 10.77 -6.32 0.23
N HIS A 13 11.78 -5.54 -0.12
CA HIS A 13 13.03 -5.43 0.65
C HIS A 13 13.75 -4.11 0.38
N LYS A 14 14.80 -3.83 1.17
CA LYS A 14 15.75 -2.75 0.90
C LYS A 14 17.01 -3.30 0.25
N SER A 15 17.47 -2.66 -0.80
CA SER A 15 18.73 -2.97 -1.48
C SER A 15 19.50 -1.67 -1.69
N ASN A 16 20.73 -1.59 -1.16
CA ASN A 16 21.57 -0.38 -1.21
C ASN A 16 20.88 0.89 -0.64
N GLY A 17 19.98 0.72 0.33
CA GLY A 17 19.21 1.82 0.93
C GLY A 17 17.86 2.10 0.28
N ASP A 18 17.63 1.61 -0.95
CA ASP A 18 16.41 1.86 -1.70
C ASP A 18 15.38 0.75 -1.54
N MET A 19 14.10 1.14 -1.48
CA MET A 19 12.97 0.21 -1.48
C MET A 19 12.83 -0.46 -2.84
N LYS A 20 12.66 -1.78 -2.83
CA LYS A 20 12.59 -2.61 -4.03
C LYS A 20 11.59 -3.75 -3.84
N LEU A 21 10.78 -3.98 -4.87
CA LEU A 21 10.00 -5.19 -5.04
C LEU A 21 10.73 -6.08 -6.04
N SER A 22 11.00 -7.33 -5.68
CA SER A 22 11.46 -8.37 -6.60
C SER A 22 10.41 -9.45 -6.76
N VAL A 23 10.16 -9.84 -8.00
CA VAL A 23 9.17 -10.85 -8.36
C VAL A 23 9.91 -12.06 -8.89
N TYR A 24 9.66 -13.21 -8.28
CA TYR A 24 10.23 -14.49 -8.67
C TYR A 24 9.14 -15.40 -9.22
N ASP A 25 9.51 -16.24 -10.16
CA ASP A 25 8.70 -17.34 -10.70
C ASP A 25 9.55 -18.60 -10.60
N ASN A 26 9.06 -19.61 -9.87
CA ASN A 26 9.78 -20.86 -9.65
C ASN A 26 11.24 -20.67 -9.17
N GLY A 27 11.45 -19.67 -8.30
CA GLY A 27 12.77 -19.32 -7.74
C GLY A 27 13.67 -18.50 -8.66
N VAL A 28 13.26 -18.21 -9.90
CA VAL A 28 13.99 -17.37 -10.84
C VAL A 28 13.51 -15.92 -10.74
N LEU A 29 14.43 -14.96 -10.61
CA LEU A 29 14.07 -13.55 -10.61
C LEU A 29 13.52 -13.16 -11.98
N LEU A 30 12.22 -12.86 -12.04
CA LEU A 30 11.52 -12.47 -13.25
C LEU A 30 11.68 -10.97 -13.53
N ARG A 31 11.50 -10.14 -12.49
CA ARG A 31 11.58 -8.67 -12.60
C ARG A 31 11.78 -8.00 -11.26
N SER A 32 12.08 -6.71 -11.33
CA SER A 32 12.18 -5.85 -10.16
C SER A 32 11.57 -4.48 -10.42
N VAL A 33 11.01 -3.89 -9.37
CA VAL A 33 10.47 -2.54 -9.36
C VAL A 33 11.07 -1.74 -8.20
N ASN A 34 11.46 -0.50 -8.46
CA ASN A 34 11.91 0.47 -7.46
C ASN A 34 11.55 1.89 -7.93
N ALA A 35 12.00 2.91 -7.21
CA ALA A 35 11.70 4.31 -7.53
C ALA A 35 12.13 4.73 -8.97
N SER A 36 13.22 4.16 -9.51
CA SER A 36 13.71 4.51 -10.85
C SER A 36 12.75 4.12 -11.97
N ASN A 37 11.92 3.11 -11.77
CA ASN A 37 10.88 2.71 -12.73
C ASN A 37 9.81 3.81 -12.93
N PHE A 38 9.76 4.81 -12.04
CA PHE A 38 8.79 5.90 -12.07
C PHE A 38 9.45 7.25 -12.40
N ALA A 39 10.75 7.29 -12.69
CA ALA A 39 11.52 8.54 -12.78
C ALA A 39 11.02 9.51 -13.86
N GLU A 40 10.36 9.03 -14.92
CA GLU A 40 9.76 9.86 -15.96
C GLU A 40 8.46 10.54 -15.51
N THR A 41 7.78 9.98 -14.51
CA THR A 41 6.46 10.44 -14.04
C THR A 41 6.56 11.19 -12.72
N ILE A 42 7.50 10.80 -11.87
CA ILE A 42 7.74 11.39 -10.56
C ILE A 42 9.23 11.38 -10.26
N SER A 43 9.77 12.57 -10.05
CA SER A 43 11.14 12.78 -9.66
C SER A 43 11.22 13.92 -8.65
N ASP A 44 12.38 14.03 -8.03
CA ASP A 44 12.77 15.24 -7.35
C ASP A 44 12.67 16.45 -8.28
N THR A 45 12.28 17.59 -7.71
CA THR A 45 12.36 18.90 -8.36
C THR A 45 13.33 19.80 -7.58
N GLU A 46 13.47 21.06 -8.00
CA GLU A 46 14.25 22.05 -7.25
C GLU A 46 13.70 22.27 -5.83
N THR A 47 12.38 22.16 -5.64
CA THR A 47 11.72 22.51 -4.38
C THR A 47 11.15 21.31 -3.62
N THR A 48 10.96 20.18 -4.30
CA THR A 48 10.35 18.98 -3.72
C THR A 48 11.23 17.75 -3.86
N GLN A 49 11.09 16.84 -2.90
CA GLN A 49 11.70 15.51 -2.91
C GLN A 49 10.59 14.46 -2.95
N ALA A 50 10.71 13.48 -3.85
CA ALA A 50 9.83 12.33 -3.92
C ALA A 50 10.48 11.13 -3.21
N ARG A 51 9.72 10.42 -2.37
CA ARG A 51 10.18 9.21 -1.68
C ARG A 51 9.18 8.09 -1.87
N LEU A 52 9.64 6.98 -2.43
CA LEU A 52 8.86 5.75 -2.52
C LEU A 52 8.61 5.19 -1.11
N GLU A 53 7.35 5.02 -0.74
CA GLU A 53 6.94 4.50 0.56
C GLU A 53 6.61 3.00 0.49
N THR A 54 5.74 2.64 -0.45
CA THR A 54 5.16 1.30 -0.55
C THR A 54 5.07 0.90 -2.02
N ILE A 55 5.28 -0.39 -2.30
CA ILE A 55 4.98 -1.02 -3.59
C ILE A 55 4.14 -2.25 -3.29
N LEU A 56 2.90 -2.28 -3.78
CA LEU A 56 2.00 -3.41 -3.67
C LEU A 56 1.88 -4.10 -5.04
N PRO A 57 2.22 -5.39 -5.16
CA PRO A 57 1.96 -6.14 -6.37
C PRO A 57 0.49 -6.52 -6.48
N HIS A 58 -0.07 -6.43 -7.69
CA HIS A 58 -1.31 -7.14 -7.96
C HIS A 58 -1.06 -8.65 -7.97
N PHE A 59 -1.99 -9.45 -7.45
CA PHE A 59 -1.81 -10.89 -7.28
C PHE A 59 -1.52 -11.65 -8.59
N GLU A 60 -2.00 -11.14 -9.73
CA GLU A 60 -1.71 -11.70 -11.07
C GLU A 60 -0.31 -11.37 -11.59
N GLY A 61 0.46 -10.53 -10.90
CA GLY A 61 1.81 -10.15 -11.31
C GLY A 61 1.90 -9.33 -12.59
N LYS A 62 0.81 -8.64 -12.99
CA LYS A 62 0.76 -7.80 -14.20
C LYS A 62 1.18 -6.34 -13.96
N TYR A 63 0.89 -5.82 -12.78
CA TYR A 63 1.21 -4.44 -12.41
C TYR A 63 1.47 -4.33 -10.90
N VAL A 64 1.96 -3.18 -10.48
CA VAL A 64 2.01 -2.76 -9.07
C VAL A 64 1.30 -1.45 -8.86
N VAL A 65 0.83 -1.22 -7.64
CA VAL A 65 0.43 0.11 -7.16
C VAL A 65 1.49 0.58 -6.17
N SER A 66 2.07 1.75 -6.43
CA SER A 66 3.13 2.34 -5.63
C SER A 66 2.69 3.67 -5.04
N SER A 67 3.11 3.93 -3.81
CA SER A 67 2.86 5.20 -3.13
C SER A 67 4.15 5.99 -2.97
N PHE A 68 4.11 7.27 -3.34
CA PHE A 68 5.22 8.20 -3.18
C PHE A 68 4.80 9.39 -2.33
N SER A 69 5.53 9.66 -1.26
CA SER A 69 5.38 10.91 -0.52
C SER A 69 6.24 12.00 -1.13
N ILE A 70 5.63 13.17 -1.25
CA ILE A 70 6.25 14.40 -1.71
C ILE A 70 6.51 15.30 -0.50
N PHE A 71 7.77 15.69 -0.32
CA PHE A 71 8.19 16.58 0.75
C PHE A 71 8.77 17.88 0.18
N ASP A 72 8.59 18.97 0.91
CA ASP A 72 9.32 20.22 0.68
C ASP A 72 10.79 20.03 1.04
N LYS A 73 11.73 20.37 0.15
CA LYS A 73 13.16 20.22 0.43
C LYS A 73 13.67 21.20 1.50
N LYS A 74 13.04 22.36 1.66
CA LYS A 74 13.52 23.41 2.59
C LYS A 74 13.25 23.06 4.05
N ASN A 75 12.10 22.44 4.34
CA ASN A 75 11.66 22.19 5.71
C ASN A 75 11.17 20.75 5.96
N SER A 76 11.32 19.85 4.98
CA SER A 76 10.88 18.45 5.06
C SER A 76 9.39 18.28 5.37
N ARG A 77 8.57 19.30 5.13
CA ARG A 77 7.12 19.23 5.35
C ARG A 77 6.49 18.35 4.27
N PHE A 78 5.65 17.40 4.67
CA PHE A 78 4.79 16.63 3.78
C PHE A 78 3.89 17.57 2.97
N LYS A 79 3.87 17.38 1.65
CA LYS A 79 3.03 18.15 0.71
C LYS A 79 1.86 17.32 0.26
N SER A 80 2.14 16.15 -0.29
CA SER A 80 1.14 15.23 -0.77
C SER A 80 1.72 13.83 -0.90
N ARG A 81 0.83 12.86 -1.09
CA ARG A 81 1.16 11.48 -1.43
C ARG A 81 0.52 11.16 -2.77
N ARG A 82 1.30 10.60 -3.69
CA ARG A 82 0.85 10.23 -5.04
C ARG A 82 0.90 8.73 -5.20
N ILE A 83 -0.23 8.16 -5.63
CA ILE A 83 -0.40 6.74 -5.88
C ILE A 83 -0.35 6.51 -7.39
N PHE A 84 0.53 5.64 -7.83
CA PHE A 84 0.72 5.29 -9.24
C PHE A 84 0.49 3.81 -9.47
N LYS A 85 -0.16 3.48 -10.59
CA LYS A 85 -0.14 2.14 -11.18
C LYS A 85 1.07 2.06 -12.11
N TYR A 86 1.91 1.04 -11.96
CA TYR A 86 2.96 0.72 -12.92
C TYR A 86 2.69 -0.61 -13.58
N ASP A 87 2.38 -0.56 -14.86
CA ASP A 87 2.11 -1.71 -15.68
C ASP A 87 3.42 -2.30 -16.21
N PHE A 88 3.61 -3.61 -16.04
CA PHE A 88 4.88 -4.23 -16.39
C PHE A 88 5.07 -4.50 -17.89
N GLU A 89 3.98 -4.60 -18.65
CA GLU A 89 4.03 -4.87 -20.08
C GLU A 89 4.37 -3.59 -20.84
N THR A 90 3.61 -2.54 -20.59
CA THR A 90 3.77 -1.21 -21.19
C THR A 90 4.89 -0.39 -20.55
N LYS A 91 5.38 -0.79 -19.38
CA LYS A 91 6.37 -0.07 -18.56
C LYS A 91 5.96 1.37 -18.26
N THR A 92 4.66 1.62 -18.19
CA THR A 92 4.09 2.95 -18.00
C THR A 92 3.62 3.12 -16.57
N ALA A 93 3.94 4.26 -15.96
CA ALA A 93 3.37 4.69 -14.68
C ALA A 93 2.20 5.66 -14.92
N THR A 94 1.05 5.36 -14.35
CA THR A 94 -0.17 6.18 -14.43
C THR A 94 -0.56 6.64 -13.04
N LEU A 95 -0.81 7.95 -12.87
CA LEU A 95 -1.31 8.49 -11.60
C LEU A 95 -2.75 8.03 -11.38
N LEU A 96 -2.99 7.36 -10.24
CA LEU A 96 -4.35 7.00 -9.81
C LEU A 96 -4.92 8.06 -8.87
N LYS A 97 -4.12 8.51 -7.90
CA LYS A 97 -4.62 9.40 -6.84
C LYS A 97 -3.53 10.32 -6.31
N GLU A 98 -3.91 11.55 -5.98
CA GLU A 98 -3.13 12.43 -5.12
C GLU A 98 -3.90 12.68 -3.80
N ILE A 99 -3.20 12.50 -2.68
CA ILE A 99 -3.68 12.59 -1.31
C ILE A 99 -2.96 13.75 -0.64
N GLN A 100 -3.71 14.62 0.06
CA GLN A 100 -3.14 15.75 0.79
C GLN A 100 -3.04 15.48 2.30
N ASP A 101 -3.78 14.50 2.82
CA ASP A 101 -3.75 14.15 4.23
C ASP A 101 -2.59 13.16 4.52
N PRO A 102 -1.63 13.51 5.40
CA PRO A 102 -0.54 12.62 5.73
C PRO A 102 -0.97 11.32 6.43
N SER A 103 -2.16 11.30 7.06
CA SER A 103 -2.71 10.14 7.77
C SER A 103 -3.29 9.06 6.85
N GLU A 104 -3.53 9.39 5.57
CA GLU A 104 -4.05 8.48 4.55
C GLU A 104 -2.91 7.78 3.81
N SER A 105 -2.90 6.45 3.77
CA SER A 105 -1.82 5.66 3.16
C SER A 105 -2.34 4.51 2.30
N LEU A 106 -1.63 4.18 1.22
CA LEU A 106 -1.95 3.01 0.39
C LEU A 106 -1.80 1.74 1.23
N TYR A 107 -2.84 0.90 1.24
CA TYR A 107 -2.91 -0.26 2.12
C TYR A 107 -2.93 -1.61 1.40
N TRP A 108 -3.82 -1.78 0.42
CA TRP A 108 -4.00 -3.07 -0.27
C TRP A 108 -4.53 -2.89 -1.70
N ILE A 109 -4.31 -3.87 -2.57
CA ILE A 109 -4.93 -3.96 -3.90
C ILE A 109 -5.85 -5.18 -3.92
N LEU A 110 -7.11 -4.98 -4.22
CA LEU A 110 -8.13 -6.02 -4.32
C LEU A 110 -8.01 -6.79 -5.64
N LYS A 111 -8.57 -8.01 -5.69
CA LYS A 111 -8.56 -8.85 -6.89
C LYS A 111 -9.30 -8.25 -8.09
N ASP A 112 -10.28 -7.39 -7.84
CA ASP A 112 -11.07 -6.70 -8.86
C ASP A 112 -10.39 -5.43 -9.39
N ASN A 113 -9.13 -5.19 -9.00
CA ASN A 113 -8.27 -4.05 -9.33
C ASN A 113 -8.56 -2.76 -8.56
N ASP A 114 -9.56 -2.75 -7.69
CA ASP A 114 -9.76 -1.68 -6.72
C ASP A 114 -8.62 -1.69 -5.68
N PHE A 115 -8.47 -0.61 -4.92
CA PHE A 115 -7.46 -0.52 -3.87
C PHE A 115 -7.97 0.22 -2.64
N PHE A 116 -7.37 -0.11 -1.50
CA PHE A 116 -7.66 0.54 -0.24
C PHE A 116 -6.64 1.63 0.09
N ILE A 117 -7.18 2.78 0.49
CA ILE A 117 -6.46 3.78 1.27
C ILE A 117 -6.89 3.63 2.72
N TRP A 118 -5.90 3.44 3.60
CA TRP A 118 -6.07 3.38 5.04
C TRP A 118 -5.95 4.76 5.64
N GLU A 119 -6.88 5.11 6.53
CA GLU A 119 -6.85 6.34 7.29
C GLU A 119 -7.01 6.07 8.79
N THR A 120 -6.05 6.59 9.57
CA THR A 120 -6.14 6.56 11.02
C THR A 120 -7.02 7.72 11.50
N GLU A 121 -8.24 7.43 11.94
CA GLU A 121 -9.13 8.43 12.53
C GLU A 121 -8.55 8.86 13.89
N THR A 122 -8.24 10.15 14.05
CA THR A 122 -7.60 10.70 15.26
C THR A 122 -8.57 10.92 16.43
N GLU A 123 -9.88 10.95 16.16
CA GLU A 123 -10.90 11.32 17.15
C GLU A 123 -11.58 10.09 17.78
N GLU A 124 -11.72 9.00 17.03
CA GLU A 124 -12.25 7.72 17.51
C GLU A 124 -11.10 6.71 17.56
N GLU A 125 -10.32 6.72 18.64
CA GLU A 125 -9.19 5.79 18.82
C GLU A 125 -9.58 4.30 18.67
N SER A 126 -10.87 3.95 18.61
CA SER A 126 -11.39 2.61 18.38
C SER A 126 -11.76 2.29 16.92
N SER A 127 -11.46 3.14 15.95
CA SER A 127 -11.97 3.01 14.57
C SER A 127 -10.87 3.25 13.53
N ILE A 128 -10.91 2.51 12.42
CA ILE A 128 -10.12 2.79 11.21
C ILE A 128 -11.05 2.83 10.02
N ARG A 129 -10.82 3.80 9.13
CA ARG A 129 -11.52 3.92 7.85
C ARG A 129 -10.64 3.38 6.73
N LEU A 130 -11.19 2.46 5.96
CA LEU A 130 -10.66 2.01 4.69
C LEU A 130 -11.49 2.65 3.57
N GLN A 131 -10.87 3.53 2.80
CA GLN A 131 -11.48 4.11 1.61
C GLN A 131 -11.23 3.18 0.43
N VAL A 132 -12.29 2.83 -0.29
CA VAL A 132 -12.25 1.98 -1.48
C VAL A 132 -12.17 2.86 -2.71
N HIS A 133 -11.16 2.64 -3.54
CA HIS A 133 -10.95 3.35 -4.79
C HIS A 133 -10.93 2.37 -5.96
N SER A 134 -11.57 2.75 -7.05
CA SER A 134 -11.54 1.99 -8.30
C SER A 134 -10.15 2.01 -8.95
N ASP A 135 -9.96 1.18 -9.97
CA ASP A 135 -8.72 1.06 -10.73
C ASP A 135 -8.26 2.35 -11.45
N ASP A 136 -9.15 3.34 -11.58
CA ASP A 136 -8.89 4.70 -12.07
C ASP A 136 -8.64 5.73 -10.96
N GLY A 137 -8.76 5.33 -9.68
CA GLY A 137 -8.57 6.16 -8.50
C GLY A 137 -9.82 6.92 -8.01
N THR A 138 -10.97 6.72 -8.64
CA THR A 138 -12.25 7.28 -8.18
C THR A 138 -12.63 6.67 -6.83
N HIS A 139 -13.11 7.49 -5.89
CA HIS A 139 -13.62 6.98 -4.62
C HIS A 139 -14.97 6.29 -4.82
N VAL A 140 -15.10 5.06 -4.32
CA VAL A 140 -16.28 4.21 -4.51
C VAL A 140 -17.08 4.08 -3.21
N ASN A 141 -16.40 3.75 -2.10
CA ASN A 141 -17.05 3.45 -0.82
C ASN A 141 -16.09 3.62 0.36
N ASN A 142 -16.61 3.54 1.59
CA ASN A 142 -15.83 3.43 2.82
C ASN A 142 -16.24 2.18 3.61
N ILE A 143 -15.25 1.50 4.18
CA ILE A 143 -15.43 0.43 5.17
C ILE A 143 -14.86 0.94 6.50
N ARG A 144 -15.60 0.79 7.59
CA ARG A 144 -15.13 1.17 8.93
C ARG A 144 -14.89 -0.07 9.77
N LEU A 145 -13.66 -0.23 10.26
CA LEU A 145 -13.27 -1.31 11.17
C LEU A 145 -13.37 -0.79 12.61
N ASN A 146 -14.38 -1.26 13.34
CA ASN A 146 -14.63 -0.85 14.73
C ASN A 146 -13.97 -1.82 15.72
N TYR A 147 -12.83 -1.41 16.27
CA TYR A 147 -12.06 -2.17 17.26
C TYR A 147 -12.71 -2.11 18.64
N LEU A 148 -13.01 -3.27 19.20
CA LEU A 148 -13.51 -3.36 20.57
C LEU A 148 -12.47 -2.80 21.56
N PRO A 149 -12.84 -1.88 22.47
CA PRO A 149 -11.91 -1.32 23.44
C PRO A 149 -11.21 -2.37 24.32
N PRO A 150 -10.01 -2.09 24.83
CA PRO A 150 -9.17 -0.92 24.49
C PRO A 150 -8.38 -1.11 23.19
N ARG A 151 -8.23 -0.05 22.39
CA ARG A 151 -7.49 -0.06 21.11
C ARG A 151 -6.06 -0.59 21.25
N GLY A 152 -5.40 -0.26 22.36
CA GLY A 152 -4.03 -0.66 22.65
C GLY A 152 -3.78 -2.18 22.73
N LEU A 153 -4.83 -3.01 22.76
CA LEU A 153 -4.73 -4.47 22.67
C LEU A 153 -4.65 -4.99 21.24
N TRP A 154 -5.04 -4.19 20.26
CA TRP A 154 -5.02 -4.55 18.85
C TRP A 154 -3.67 -4.18 18.24
N ARG A 155 -3.09 -5.10 17.48
CA ARG A 155 -1.72 -4.97 16.97
C ARG A 155 -1.68 -4.75 15.48
N GLU A 156 -2.02 -5.77 14.73
CA GLU A 156 -1.86 -5.81 13.29
C GLU A 156 -3.22 -5.94 12.63
N THR A 157 -3.32 -5.37 11.44
CA THR A 157 -4.44 -5.58 10.53
C THR A 157 -3.85 -5.89 9.17
N TRP A 158 -4.25 -7.00 8.58
CA TRP A 158 -3.72 -7.48 7.31
C TRP A 158 -4.85 -8.04 6.47
N MET A 159 -4.58 -8.21 5.19
CA MET A 159 -5.46 -8.87 4.24
C MET A 159 -4.82 -10.16 3.74
N ASP A 160 -5.64 -11.13 3.38
CA ASP A 160 -5.19 -12.32 2.69
C ASP A 160 -5.44 -12.23 1.18
N LEU A 161 -5.02 -13.28 0.46
CA LEU A 161 -5.23 -13.42 -0.97
C LEU A 161 -6.69 -13.67 -1.35
N ASN A 162 -7.66 -13.60 -0.44
CA ASN A 162 -9.09 -13.64 -0.72
C ASN A 162 -9.78 -12.32 -0.44
N ASP A 163 -8.99 -11.25 -0.25
CA ASP A 163 -9.44 -9.92 0.14
C ASP A 163 -10.18 -9.92 1.49
N GLU A 164 -9.89 -10.89 2.35
CA GLU A 164 -10.45 -10.97 3.68
C GLU A 164 -9.56 -10.19 4.65
N ILE A 165 -10.18 -9.31 5.44
CA ILE A 165 -9.47 -8.46 6.38
C ILE A 165 -9.44 -9.15 7.74
N TYR A 166 -8.27 -9.15 8.38
CA TYR A 166 -8.04 -9.71 9.70
C TYR A 166 -7.35 -8.71 10.61
N SER A 167 -7.59 -8.82 11.91
CA SER A 167 -6.78 -8.15 12.92
C SER A 167 -6.43 -9.07 14.09
N ALA A 168 -5.25 -8.84 14.67
CA ALA A 168 -4.79 -9.55 15.86
C ALA A 168 -5.02 -8.72 17.13
N ARG A 169 -5.47 -9.38 18.20
CA ARG A 169 -5.69 -8.79 19.52
C ARG A 169 -5.04 -9.64 20.61
N ILE A 170 -4.36 -9.00 21.56
CA ILE A 170 -3.88 -9.67 22.77
C ILE A 170 -4.86 -9.41 23.90
N LYS A 171 -5.46 -10.46 24.47
CA LYS A 171 -6.42 -10.33 25.57
C LYS A 171 -6.25 -11.47 26.56
N SER A 172 -6.09 -11.13 27.84
CA SER A 172 -5.98 -12.10 28.94
C SER A 172 -4.92 -13.19 28.72
N GLY A 173 -3.80 -12.86 28.08
CA GLY A 173 -2.71 -13.80 27.76
C GLY A 173 -2.90 -14.62 26.47
N TYR A 174 -4.01 -14.43 25.74
CA TYR A 174 -4.27 -15.09 24.46
C TYR A 174 -4.04 -14.15 23.28
N LEU A 175 -3.63 -14.73 22.14
CA LEU A 175 -3.65 -14.09 20.83
C LEU A 175 -4.95 -14.48 20.11
N GLU A 176 -5.82 -13.51 19.88
CA GLU A 176 -7.09 -13.68 19.16
C GLU A 176 -6.93 -13.15 17.73
N ILE A 177 -7.34 -13.93 16.74
CA ILE A 177 -7.45 -13.48 15.34
C ILE A 177 -8.92 -13.19 15.05
N HIS A 178 -9.20 -11.95 14.65
CA HIS A 178 -10.53 -11.50 14.27
C HIS A 178 -10.58 -11.33 12.76
N LYS A 179 -11.56 -11.97 12.11
CA LYS A 179 -11.91 -11.73 10.72
C LYS A 179 -13.02 -10.68 10.66
N TRP A 180 -12.81 -9.62 9.90
CA TRP A 180 -13.82 -8.60 9.64
C TRP A 180 -14.78 -9.06 8.56
N LYS A 181 -16.03 -8.64 8.65
CA LYS A 181 -17.10 -8.91 7.68
C LYS A 181 -17.64 -7.61 7.15
#